data_AF-A0A7N2LUE3-F1
#
_entry.id   AF-A0A7N2LUE3-F1
#
_cell.length_a   1.000
_cell.length_b   1.000
_cell.length_c   1.000
_cell.angle_alpha   90.00
_cell.angle_beta   90.00
_cell.angle_gamma   90.00
#
_symmetry.space_group_name_H-M   'P 1'
#
loop_
_entity.id
_entity.type
_entity.pdbx_description
1 polymer ?
#
loop_
_entity_poly.entity_id
_entity_poly.type
_entity_poly.pdbx_seq_one_letter_code
_entity_poly.pdbx_strand_id
1 'polypeptide(L)'
;MEQGQSKSLEAFKLMPLALHILSLPSYSFLIFMFCRKIAAAGFLVVVPDFFYDDPVIDLNDPNFDVNSWIKVHSTDKGYEDAKAVIAALKSKGVSAIGAGGFCWGDVKVPIAILGAENDNLSPPKKLKQFGEKLLAKSEFDNYVKIFPGVAHGWTVRYNVDDKSAVKSAEEAHLDMLNWFTKYVK
;
A
#
# COMPACT_ATOMS: atom_id res chain seq x y z
N MET A 1 13.70 -4.44 39.06
CA MET A 1 13.91 -4.04 37.65
C MET A 1 12.78 -4.64 36.83
N GLU A 2 11.65 -3.94 36.65
CA GLU A 2 10.55 -4.46 35.82
C GLU A 2 9.52 -3.37 35.42
N GLN A 3 9.99 -2.19 34.99
CA GLN A 3 9.11 -1.10 34.50
C GLN A 3 9.26 -0.81 32.99
N GLY A 4 10.04 -1.61 32.27
CA GLY A 4 10.39 -1.35 30.85
C GLY A 4 9.47 -2.00 29.80
N GLN A 5 8.89 -3.18 30.07
CA GLN A 5 8.10 -3.91 29.06
C GLN A 5 6.62 -3.54 29.03
N SER A 6 6.04 -3.10 30.16
CA SER A 6 4.63 -2.70 30.24
C SER A 6 4.33 -1.45 29.40
N LYS A 7 5.21 -0.45 29.44
CA LYS A 7 5.01 0.81 28.70
C LYS A 7 5.19 0.67 27.20
N SER A 8 6.07 -0.23 26.75
CA SER A 8 6.26 -0.48 25.32
C SER A 8 5.08 -1.25 24.73
N LEU A 9 4.53 -2.24 25.45
CA LEU A 9 3.35 -2.98 25.00
C LEU A 9 2.09 -2.10 24.97
N GLU A 10 1.92 -1.18 25.92
CA GLU A 10 0.84 -0.18 25.86
C GLU A 10 1.03 0.83 24.74
N ALA A 11 2.26 1.24 24.43
CA ALA A 11 2.54 2.09 23.27
C ALA A 11 2.15 1.40 21.95
N PHE A 12 2.36 0.08 21.83
CA PHE A 12 1.92 -0.69 20.65
C PHE A 12 0.39 -0.83 20.52
N LYS A 13 -0.38 -0.70 21.61
CA LYS A 13 -1.86 -0.78 21.59
C LYS A 13 -2.54 0.46 21.02
N LEU A 14 -1.82 1.57 20.88
CA LEU A 14 -2.37 2.88 20.50
C LEU A 14 -1.81 3.42 19.18
N MET A 15 -0.96 2.65 18.48
CA MET A 15 -0.38 3.10 17.22
C MET A 15 -1.27 2.72 16.04
N PRO A 16 -1.68 3.67 15.20
CA PRO A 16 -2.35 3.36 13.95
C PRO A 16 -1.42 2.52 13.05
N LEU A 17 -1.96 1.48 12.39
CA LEU A 17 -1.17 0.59 11.53
C LEU A 17 -1.35 0.94 10.07
N ALA A 18 -0.24 1.02 9.33
CA ALA A 18 -0.24 1.04 7.87
C ALA A 18 0.24 -0.32 7.33
N LEU A 19 -0.66 -1.07 6.71
CA LEU A 19 -0.38 -2.31 6.00
C LEU A 19 -0.02 -1.97 4.55
N HIS A 20 1.22 -2.24 4.14
CA HIS A 20 1.60 -2.13 2.74
C HIS A 20 1.42 -3.50 2.08
N ILE A 21 0.48 -3.58 1.13
CA ILE A 21 0.23 -4.80 0.36
C ILE A 21 1.13 -4.72 -0.88
N LEU A 22 2.25 -5.43 -0.83
CA LEU A 22 3.19 -5.51 -1.94
C LEU A 22 2.54 -6.20 -3.13
N SER A 23 2.73 -5.66 -4.34
CA SER A 23 2.39 -6.36 -5.58
C SER A 23 3.61 -6.79 -6.41
N LEU A 24 4.85 -6.34 -6.10
CA LEU A 24 6.01 -6.53 -6.98
C LEU A 24 7.36 -6.56 -6.21
N PRO A 25 8.48 -7.01 -6.83
CA PRO A 25 9.40 -7.98 -6.23
C PRO A 25 10.40 -7.40 -5.26
N SER A 26 10.64 -8.17 -4.20
CA SER A 26 11.78 -8.07 -3.26
C SER A 26 11.89 -6.73 -2.51
N TYR A 27 12.50 -6.80 -1.32
CA TYR A 27 12.80 -5.66 -0.46
C TYR A 27 13.71 -4.63 -1.17
N SER A 28 13.15 -3.84 -2.08
CA SER A 28 13.84 -2.73 -2.71
C SER A 28 14.18 -1.68 -1.64
N PHE A 29 15.36 -1.08 -1.75
CA PHE A 29 15.79 0.03 -0.90
C PHE A 29 14.71 1.12 -0.77
N LEU A 30 13.94 1.36 -1.83
CA LEU A 30 12.86 2.34 -1.86
C LEU A 30 11.66 1.93 -0.99
N ILE A 31 11.31 0.65 -0.93
CA ILE A 31 10.26 0.13 -0.04
C ILE A 31 10.70 0.30 1.41
N PHE A 32 11.96 0.00 1.72
CA PHE A 32 12.50 0.19 3.06
C PHE A 32 12.49 1.67 3.47
N MET A 33 12.94 2.57 2.58
CA MET A 33 12.87 4.02 2.82
C MET A 33 11.42 4.49 3.06
N PHE A 34 10.49 3.99 2.27
CA PHE A 34 9.07 4.32 2.40
C PHE A 34 8.49 3.84 3.73
N CYS A 35 8.73 2.58 4.10
CA CYS A 35 8.30 2.02 5.38
C CYS A 35 8.87 2.81 6.56
N ARG A 36 10.13 3.25 6.48
CA ARG A 36 10.74 4.12 7.50
C ARG A 36 10.05 5.47 7.61
N LYS A 37 9.65 6.09 6.49
CA LYS A 37 8.89 7.35 6.50
C LYS A 37 7.56 7.19 7.25
N ILE A 38 6.85 6.09 7.00
CA ILE A 38 5.58 5.79 7.68
C ILE A 38 5.81 5.53 9.17
N ALA A 39 6.82 4.74 9.52
CA ALA A 39 7.16 4.47 10.91
C ALA A 39 7.57 5.76 11.67
N ALA A 40 8.32 6.65 11.02
CA ALA A 40 8.71 7.95 11.57
C ALA A 40 7.51 8.88 11.80
N ALA A 41 6.40 8.68 11.09
CA ALA A 41 5.14 9.39 11.31
C ALA A 41 4.30 8.80 12.47
N GLY A 42 4.83 7.83 13.22
CA GLY A 42 4.19 7.28 14.42
C GLY A 42 3.28 6.07 14.16
N PHE A 43 3.33 5.50 12.97
CA PHE A 43 2.57 4.29 12.63
C PHE A 43 3.39 3.04 12.93
N LEU A 44 2.73 1.99 13.42
CA LEU A 44 3.29 0.65 13.29
C LEU A 44 3.25 0.28 11.80
N VAL A 45 4.32 -0.31 11.27
CA VAL A 45 4.39 -0.73 9.87
C VAL A 45 4.62 -2.22 9.82
N VAL A 46 3.75 -2.93 9.09
CA VAL A 46 3.86 -4.36 8.87
C VAL A 46 3.85 -4.60 7.37
N VAL A 47 4.86 -5.33 6.89
CA VAL A 47 5.04 -5.69 5.48
C VAL A 47 5.06 -7.22 5.42
N PRO A 48 3.90 -7.87 5.36
CA PRO A 48 3.84 -9.31 5.20
C PRO A 48 4.31 -9.68 3.79
N ASP A 49 5.03 -10.79 3.68
CA ASP A 49 5.33 -11.39 2.39
C ASP A 49 4.14 -12.23 1.93
N PHE A 50 3.33 -11.68 1.02
CA PHE A 50 2.20 -12.39 0.41
C PHE A 50 2.62 -13.30 -0.76
N PHE A 51 3.88 -13.25 -1.17
CA PHE A 51 4.40 -14.03 -2.29
C PHE A 51 5.25 -15.21 -1.86
N TYR A 52 5.53 -15.38 -0.57
CA TYR A 52 6.21 -16.56 -0.01
C TYR A 52 7.53 -16.85 -0.71
N ASP A 53 8.39 -15.83 -0.81
CA ASP A 53 9.67 -15.87 -1.52
C ASP A 53 9.58 -16.16 -3.04
N ASP A 54 8.39 -16.07 -3.65
CA ASP A 54 8.14 -16.22 -5.10
C ASP A 54 7.65 -14.92 -5.79
N PRO A 55 8.44 -13.83 -5.77
CA PRO A 55 8.02 -12.57 -6.37
C PRO A 55 8.29 -12.50 -7.89
N VAL A 56 7.45 -11.75 -8.63
CA VAL A 56 7.73 -11.47 -10.06
C VAL A 56 8.88 -10.49 -10.23
N ILE A 57 10.05 -10.97 -10.65
CA ILE A 57 11.25 -10.13 -10.85
C ILE A 57 11.10 -9.22 -12.07
N ASP A 58 10.65 -9.77 -13.20
CA ASP A 58 10.39 -9.02 -14.43
C ASP A 58 9.12 -9.53 -15.12
N LEU A 59 8.12 -8.66 -15.22
CA LEU A 59 6.87 -8.95 -15.92
C LEU A 59 7.04 -8.99 -17.45
N ASN A 60 8.17 -8.50 -17.96
CA ASN A 60 8.48 -8.49 -19.40
C ASN A 60 9.40 -9.65 -19.81
N ASP A 61 9.84 -10.50 -18.87
CA ASP A 61 10.63 -11.67 -19.21
C ASP A 61 9.77 -12.63 -20.05
N PRO A 62 10.12 -12.89 -21.32
CA PRO A 62 9.35 -13.78 -22.18
C PRO A 62 9.34 -15.24 -21.68
N ASN A 63 10.24 -15.61 -20.77
CA ASN A 63 10.30 -16.93 -20.16
C ASN A 63 9.47 -17.02 -18.87
N PHE A 64 8.95 -15.91 -18.36
CA PHE A 64 8.15 -15.89 -17.15
C PHE A 64 6.67 -16.11 -17.46
N ASP A 65 6.12 -17.22 -16.98
CA ASP A 65 4.69 -17.51 -17.14
C ASP A 65 3.86 -16.77 -16.07
N VAL A 66 3.56 -15.51 -16.38
CA VAL A 66 2.69 -14.64 -15.57
C VAL A 66 1.35 -15.30 -15.28
N ASN A 67 0.77 -16.06 -16.22
CA ASN A 67 -0.55 -16.65 -16.04
C ASN A 67 -0.53 -17.78 -15.02
N SER A 68 0.50 -18.63 -15.05
CA SER A 68 0.69 -19.67 -14.04
C SER A 68 0.99 -19.07 -12.66
N TRP A 69 1.80 -18.00 -12.61
CA TRP A 69 2.10 -17.30 -11.37
C TRP A 69 0.85 -16.65 -10.74
N ILE A 70 0.00 -15.97 -11.52
CA ILE A 70 -1.24 -15.35 -11.03
C ILE A 70 -2.21 -16.40 -10.45
N LYS A 71 -2.22 -17.63 -10.97
CA LYS A 71 -3.07 -18.71 -10.43
C LYS A 71 -2.68 -19.12 -9.01
N VAL A 72 -1.38 -19.13 -8.71
CA VAL A 72 -0.86 -19.51 -7.39
C VAL A 72 -0.76 -18.33 -6.41
N HIS A 73 -0.76 -17.10 -6.94
CA HIS A 73 -0.78 -15.82 -6.19
C HIS A 73 -2.04 -15.01 -6.52
N SER A 74 -3.20 -15.68 -6.50
CA SER A 74 -4.46 -15.05 -6.83
C SER A 74 -4.86 -13.98 -5.80
N THR A 75 -5.71 -13.05 -6.22
CA THR A 75 -6.29 -12.04 -5.32
C THR A 75 -7.05 -12.66 -4.16
N ASP A 76 -7.67 -13.82 -4.37
CA ASP A 76 -8.40 -14.54 -3.33
C ASP A 76 -7.46 -15.06 -2.24
N LYS A 77 -6.30 -15.61 -2.64
CA LYS A 77 -5.26 -16.04 -1.70
C LYS A 77 -4.72 -14.84 -0.90
N GLY A 78 -4.35 -13.76 -1.59
CA GLY A 78 -3.89 -12.53 -0.93
C GLY A 78 -4.93 -11.94 0.03
N TYR A 79 -6.23 -12.06 -0.30
CA TYR A 79 -7.32 -11.66 0.59
C TYR A 79 -7.40 -12.51 1.87
N GLU A 80 -7.28 -13.84 1.75
CA GLU A 80 -7.25 -14.73 2.92
C GLU A 80 -6.01 -14.50 3.79
N ASP A 81 -4.84 -14.29 3.18
CA ASP A 81 -3.61 -13.98 3.90
C ASP A 81 -3.71 -12.63 4.63
N ALA A 82 -4.28 -11.61 3.96
CA ALA A 82 -4.53 -10.31 4.57
C ALA A 82 -5.48 -10.40 5.76
N LYS A 83 -6.53 -11.23 5.69
CA LYS A 83 -7.42 -11.48 6.85
C LYS A 83 -6.65 -12.07 8.03
N ALA A 84 -5.80 -13.06 7.78
CA ALA A 84 -5.01 -13.71 8.83
C ALA A 84 -4.06 -12.70 9.50
N VAL A 85 -3.39 -11.87 8.71
CA VAL A 85 -2.55 -10.78 9.20
C VAL A 85 -3.38 -9.79 10.03
N ILE A 86 -4.51 -9.31 9.51
CA ILE A 86 -5.42 -8.39 10.23
C ILE A 86 -5.90 -9.00 11.55
N ALA A 87 -6.27 -10.27 11.58
CA ALA A 87 -6.72 -10.96 12.78
C ALA A 87 -5.60 -11.04 13.83
N ALA A 88 -4.38 -11.40 13.42
CA ALA A 88 -3.22 -11.45 14.31
C ALA A 88 -2.82 -10.08 14.86
N LEU A 89 -3.03 -9.01 14.08
CA LEU A 89 -2.77 -7.64 14.52
C LEU A 89 -3.82 -7.17 15.54
N LYS A 90 -5.10 -7.45 15.27
CA LYS A 90 -6.19 -7.17 16.21
C LYS A 90 -6.00 -7.92 17.53
N SER A 91 -5.58 -9.19 17.50
CA SER A 91 -5.31 -9.95 18.73
C SER A 91 -4.14 -9.40 19.54
N LYS A 92 -3.22 -8.66 18.91
CA LYS A 92 -2.12 -7.95 19.58
C LYS A 92 -2.51 -6.56 20.10
N GLY A 93 -3.77 -6.15 19.92
CA GLY A 93 -4.31 -4.90 20.44
C GLY A 93 -4.24 -3.72 19.47
N VAL A 94 -4.00 -3.94 18.18
CA VAL A 94 -4.09 -2.88 17.16
C VAL A 94 -5.55 -2.48 16.96
N SER A 95 -5.89 -1.23 17.27
CA SER A 95 -7.25 -0.68 17.22
C SER A 95 -7.68 -0.19 15.82
N ALA A 96 -6.74 0.29 15.02
CA ALA A 96 -6.99 0.80 13.68
C ALA A 96 -5.92 0.35 12.66
N ILE A 97 -6.39 -0.01 11.46
CA ILE A 97 -5.56 -0.51 10.37
C ILE A 97 -5.94 0.23 9.09
N GLY A 98 -5.00 0.99 8.54
CA GLY A 98 -5.02 1.46 7.15
C GLY A 98 -4.27 0.46 6.26
N ALA A 99 -4.77 0.24 5.04
CA ALA A 99 -4.09 -0.57 4.05
C ALA A 99 -3.79 0.29 2.81
N GLY A 100 -2.58 0.17 2.27
CA GLY A 100 -2.17 0.76 0.99
C GLY A 100 -1.76 -0.34 0.01
N GLY A 101 -2.39 -0.37 -1.16
CA GLY A 101 -2.15 -1.36 -2.21
C GLY A 101 -3.04 -1.12 -3.44
N PHE A 102 -2.83 -1.91 -4.51
CA PHE A 102 -3.67 -1.85 -5.71
C PHE A 102 -4.92 -2.71 -5.50
N CYS A 103 -6.12 -2.11 -5.49
CA CYS A 103 -7.35 -2.81 -5.12
C CYS A 103 -8.39 -2.85 -6.25
N TRP A 104 -9.12 -3.96 -6.33
CA TRP A 104 -10.35 -4.16 -7.11
C TRP A 104 -11.40 -4.71 -6.16
N GLY A 105 -12.48 -3.96 -5.86
CA GLY A 105 -13.53 -4.45 -4.97
C GLY A 105 -14.48 -3.37 -4.44
N ASP A 106 -15.52 -3.80 -3.73
CA ASP A 106 -16.42 -2.91 -3.01
C ASP A 106 -15.76 -2.39 -1.73
N VAL A 107 -15.75 -1.06 -1.56
CA VAL A 107 -14.99 -0.39 -0.52
C VAL A 107 -15.95 0.20 0.51
N LYS A 108 -15.81 -0.21 1.77
CA LYS A 108 -16.60 0.27 2.93
C LYS A 108 -15.76 1.07 3.93
N VAL A 109 -14.73 1.73 3.44
CA VAL A 109 -13.77 2.52 4.24
C VAL A 109 -13.31 3.74 3.44
N PRO A 110 -12.77 4.79 4.09
CA PRO A 110 -12.18 5.91 3.37
C PRO A 110 -11.05 5.46 2.43
N ILE A 111 -11.10 5.86 1.16
CA ILE A 111 -10.13 5.42 0.14
C ILE A 111 -9.51 6.57 -0.66
N ALA A 112 -8.18 6.55 -0.77
CA ALA A 112 -7.43 7.38 -1.68
C ALA A 112 -6.83 6.53 -2.80
N ILE A 113 -7.06 6.90 -4.06
CA ILE A 113 -6.42 6.27 -5.21
C ILE A 113 -5.45 7.26 -5.82
N LEU A 114 -4.16 6.95 -5.77
CA LEU A 114 -3.10 7.68 -6.46
C LEU A 114 -2.74 6.91 -7.71
N GLY A 115 -2.78 7.56 -8.88
CA GLY A 115 -2.54 6.94 -10.18
C GLY A 115 -1.47 7.61 -11.00
N ALA A 116 -0.84 6.86 -11.90
CA ALA A 116 0.14 7.37 -12.86
C ALA A 116 -0.52 7.74 -14.20
N GLU A 117 -0.11 8.85 -14.79
CA GLU A 117 -0.58 9.27 -16.12
C GLU A 117 -0.13 8.28 -17.22
N ASN A 118 1.12 7.83 -17.17
CA ASN A 118 1.74 6.99 -18.19
C ASN A 118 1.65 5.48 -17.85
N ASP A 119 0.60 5.05 -17.13
CA ASP A 119 0.38 3.65 -16.76
C ASP A 119 -0.55 2.94 -17.75
N ASN A 120 0.01 2.02 -18.54
CA ASN A 120 -0.76 1.24 -19.51
C ASN A 120 -1.60 0.12 -18.86
N LEU A 121 -1.22 -0.36 -17.66
CA LEU A 121 -1.96 -1.39 -16.93
C LEU A 121 -3.23 -0.79 -16.30
N SER A 122 -3.05 0.37 -15.66
CA SER A 122 -4.11 1.12 -14.96
C SER A 122 -4.26 2.55 -15.51
N PRO A 123 -4.72 2.71 -16.77
CA PRO A 123 -4.76 4.01 -17.41
C PRO A 123 -5.72 4.99 -16.71
N PRO A 124 -5.45 6.30 -16.78
CA PRO A 124 -6.26 7.38 -16.21
C PRO A 124 -7.77 7.23 -16.41
N LYS A 125 -8.19 6.77 -17.59
CA LYS A 125 -9.61 6.56 -17.92
C LYS A 125 -10.28 5.56 -16.97
N LYS A 126 -9.60 4.45 -16.64
CA LYS A 126 -10.12 3.45 -15.68
C LYS A 126 -10.19 4.06 -14.28
N LEU A 127 -9.16 4.79 -13.86
CA LEU A 127 -9.12 5.43 -12.53
C LEU A 127 -10.23 6.47 -12.34
N LYS A 128 -10.53 7.25 -13.38
CA LYS A 128 -11.67 8.19 -13.36
C LYS A 128 -13.01 7.46 -13.22
N GLN A 129 -13.21 6.38 -13.97
CA GLN A 129 -14.41 5.52 -13.85
C GLN A 129 -14.54 4.93 -12.44
N PHE A 130 -13.44 4.57 -11.79
CA PHE A 130 -13.46 4.14 -10.39
C PHE A 130 -13.84 5.27 -9.45
N GLY A 131 -13.26 6.45 -9.62
CA GLY A 131 -13.61 7.64 -8.84
C GLY A 131 -15.10 7.96 -8.90
N GLU A 132 -15.69 7.95 -10.10
CA GLU A 132 -17.14 8.15 -10.29
C GLU A 132 -17.98 7.11 -9.53
N LYS A 133 -17.57 5.83 -9.59
CA LYS A 133 -18.25 4.75 -8.86
C LYS A 133 -18.13 4.88 -7.35
N LEU A 134 -16.99 5.36 -6.84
CA LEU A 134 -16.77 5.59 -5.42
C LEU A 134 -17.61 6.78 -4.91
N LEU A 135 -17.65 7.87 -5.70
CA LEU A 135 -18.48 9.03 -5.40
C LEU A 135 -19.98 8.70 -5.40
N ALA A 136 -20.43 7.79 -6.27
CA ALA A 136 -21.84 7.39 -6.34
C ALA A 136 -22.33 6.59 -5.11
N LYS A 137 -21.40 6.02 -4.32
CA LYS A 137 -21.70 5.13 -3.17
C LYS A 137 -21.51 5.82 -1.81
N SER A 138 -21.40 7.15 -1.78
CA SER A 138 -20.71 8.00 -0.78
C SER A 138 -21.10 7.87 0.71
N GLU A 139 -20.90 6.71 1.32
CA GLU A 139 -20.89 6.55 2.77
C GLU A 139 -19.52 6.95 3.36
N PHE A 140 -18.45 6.90 2.56
CA PHE A 140 -17.07 7.15 3.00
C PHE A 140 -16.33 8.16 2.11
N ASP A 141 -15.48 8.97 2.75
CA ASP A 141 -14.60 9.91 2.06
C ASP A 141 -13.72 9.18 1.04
N ASN A 142 -13.64 9.72 -0.17
CA ASN A 142 -12.81 9.14 -1.22
C ASN A 142 -12.25 10.20 -2.17
N TYR A 143 -11.08 9.92 -2.77
CA TYR A 143 -10.58 10.71 -3.89
C TYR A 143 -9.69 9.91 -4.83
N VAL A 144 -9.56 10.41 -6.05
CA VAL A 144 -8.62 9.93 -7.06
C VAL A 144 -7.71 11.09 -7.47
N LYS A 145 -6.39 10.89 -7.41
CA LYS A 145 -5.38 11.85 -7.90
C LYS A 145 -4.50 11.19 -8.94
N ILE A 146 -4.36 11.82 -10.09
CA ILE A 146 -3.48 11.36 -11.18
C ILE A 146 -2.23 12.22 -11.18
N PHE A 147 -1.07 11.59 -11.09
CA PHE A 147 0.24 12.24 -11.15
C PHE A 147 0.70 12.33 -12.61
N PRO A 148 1.02 13.54 -13.11
CA PRO A 148 1.47 13.72 -14.49
C PRO A 148 2.90 13.21 -14.69
N GLY A 149 3.21 12.73 -15.90
CA GLY A 149 4.57 12.35 -16.32
C GLY A 149 5.14 11.07 -15.69
N VAL A 150 4.47 10.47 -14.72
CA VAL A 150 4.96 9.28 -14.02
C VAL A 150 4.39 7.99 -14.61
N ALA A 151 5.18 6.92 -14.51
CA ALA A 151 4.84 5.58 -15.00
C ALA A 151 4.43 4.63 -13.86
N HIS A 152 4.05 3.40 -14.21
CA HIS A 152 3.70 2.36 -13.23
C HIS A 152 4.81 2.17 -12.18
N GLY A 153 4.43 2.16 -10.89
CA GLY A 153 5.35 1.97 -9.78
C GLY A 153 6.22 3.19 -9.41
N TRP A 154 5.90 4.40 -9.89
CA TRP A 154 6.69 5.62 -9.67
C TRP A 154 7.02 5.95 -8.21
N THR A 155 6.25 5.45 -7.25
CA THR A 155 6.49 5.70 -5.82
C THR A 155 7.55 4.79 -5.20
N VAL A 156 7.92 3.70 -5.87
CA VAL A 156 8.82 2.65 -5.35
C VAL A 156 9.85 2.14 -6.37
N ARG A 157 9.86 2.71 -7.58
CA ARG A 157 10.78 2.34 -8.69
C ARG A 157 11.43 3.54 -9.38
N TYR A 158 11.38 4.72 -8.78
CA TYR A 158 11.95 5.94 -9.35
C TYR A 158 13.48 5.93 -9.29
N ASN A 159 14.13 6.60 -10.26
CA ASN A 159 15.55 6.89 -10.18
C ASN A 159 15.80 7.99 -9.13
N VAL A 160 16.63 7.71 -8.13
CA VAL A 160 16.97 8.65 -7.05
C VAL A 160 17.77 9.87 -7.55
N ASP A 161 18.45 9.75 -8.69
CA ASP A 161 19.18 10.84 -9.32
C ASP A 161 18.28 11.75 -10.17
N ASP A 162 17.06 11.30 -10.51
CA ASP A 162 16.05 12.11 -11.19
C ASP A 162 15.22 12.89 -10.16
N LYS A 163 15.57 14.17 -10.00
CA LYS A 163 14.90 15.09 -9.07
C LYS A 163 13.40 15.22 -9.32
N SER A 164 12.95 15.11 -10.56
CA SER A 164 11.52 15.18 -10.90
C SER A 164 10.81 13.94 -10.39
N ALA A 165 11.37 12.76 -10.66
CA ALA A 165 10.82 11.49 -10.20
C ALA A 165 10.79 11.40 -8.67
N VAL A 166 11.86 11.84 -7.99
CA VAL A 166 11.91 11.94 -6.52
C VAL A 166 10.79 12.82 -5.99
N LYS A 167 10.63 14.03 -6.55
CA LYS A 167 9.59 14.97 -6.12
C LYS A 167 8.19 14.39 -6.26
N SER A 168 7.88 13.75 -7.39
CA SER A 168 6.58 13.12 -7.60
C SER A 168 6.33 11.94 -6.67
N ALA A 169 7.35 11.14 -6.36
CA ALA A 169 7.24 10.06 -5.38
C ALA A 169 7.01 10.60 -3.97
N GLU A 170 7.73 11.64 -3.56
CA GLU A 170 7.58 12.27 -2.24
C GLU A 170 6.21 12.93 -2.05
N GLU A 171 5.68 13.58 -3.09
CA GLU A 171 4.33 14.13 -3.06
C GLU A 171 3.28 13.02 -2.85
N ALA A 172 3.40 11.89 -3.56
CA ALA A 172 2.51 10.75 -3.37
C ALA A 172 2.64 10.11 -1.97
N HIS A 173 3.87 10.02 -1.44
CA HIS A 173 4.09 9.54 -0.07
C HIS A 173 3.44 10.47 0.97
N LEU A 174 3.54 11.79 0.77
CA LEU A 174 2.92 12.78 1.65
C LEU A 174 1.39 12.73 1.60
N ASP A 175 0.81 12.62 0.41
CA ASP A 175 -0.64 12.46 0.24
C ASP A 175 -1.16 11.23 1.00
N MET A 176 -0.46 10.10 0.90
CA MET A 176 -0.81 8.90 1.65
C MET A 176 -0.68 9.09 3.17
N LEU A 177 0.40 9.72 3.66
CA LEU A 177 0.58 9.99 5.09
C LEU A 177 -0.53 10.90 5.64
N ASN A 178 -0.91 11.93 4.88
CA ASN A 178 -2.02 12.79 5.24
C ASN A 178 -3.34 12.00 5.31
N TRP A 179 -3.57 11.09 4.37
CA TRP A 179 -4.73 10.20 4.40
C TRP A 179 -4.74 9.30 5.64
N PHE A 180 -3.63 8.64 5.93
CA PHE A 180 -3.51 7.77 7.11
C PHE A 180 -3.68 8.55 8.41
N THR A 181 -3.09 9.74 8.52
CA THR A 181 -3.22 10.59 9.70
C THR A 181 -4.67 11.02 9.93
N LYS A 182 -5.45 11.20 8.86
CA LYS A 182 -6.86 11.58 8.96
C LYS A 182 -7.75 10.43 9.45
N TYR A 183 -7.55 9.20 8.96
CA TYR A 183 -8.50 8.10 9.16
C TYR A 183 -8.02 6.94 10.02
N VAL A 184 -6.72 6.78 10.24
CA VAL A 184 -6.17 5.71 11.07
C VAL A 184 -5.74 6.33 12.40
N LYS A 185 -6.54 6.10 13.45
CA LYS A 185 -6.37 6.68 14.79
C LYS A 185 -6.41 5.61 15.86
#